data_AF-A0A969ETI7-F1
#
_entry.id   AF-A0A969ETI7-F1
#
_cell.length_a   1.000
_cell.length_b   1.000
_cell.length_c   1.000
_cell.angle_alpha   90.00
_cell.angle_beta   90.00
_cell.angle_gamma   90.00
#
_symmetry.space_group_name_H-M   'P 1'
#
loop_
_entity.id
_entity.type
_entity.pdbx_description
1 polymer ?
#
loop_
_entity_poly.entity_id
_entity_poly.type
_entity_poly.pdbx_seq_one_letter_code
_entity_poly.pdbx_strand_id
1 'polypeptide(L)'
;MSKLIIRGGIPLHGELRTSGAKNAVLPILAATLLADGPVVISNVPHLQDVTTTMELLGRMGVNLVVDERMNIEVDPGTINYFGAPYELVKTMRASILVLGPLLARFGQAEVSLPGGCAIGSRPVNLHIKGLTDMGADIWMENGYIHARAKRLKGTRLVMDLVTVTGTENLMMAATLAEGTTIIENAAREPEVVDLAECLNTMGARVSGAGTDTLIIEGVETLRGAHYRVLPDRIETGTYLVAAAITGGRIKIKDTRPDILEAILLKLEDAGAQINIGLDWVELDMNGKRPKAL
;
A
#
# COMPACT_ATOMS: atom_id res chain seq x y z
N MET A 1 -17.07 22.56 2.02
CA MET A 1 -16.14 21.82 2.89
C MET A 1 -16.87 21.40 4.15
N SER A 2 -16.79 20.13 4.50
CA SER A 2 -17.30 19.60 5.77
C SER A 2 -16.47 20.14 6.95
N LYS A 3 -17.07 20.24 8.14
CA LYS A 3 -16.40 20.66 9.38
C LYS A 3 -16.67 19.64 10.47
N LEU A 4 -15.68 19.39 11.32
CA LEU A 4 -15.83 18.59 12.54
C LEU A 4 -15.87 19.53 13.75
N ILE A 5 -16.93 19.45 14.56
CA ILE A 5 -17.08 20.22 15.80
C ILE A 5 -16.99 19.23 16.97
N ILE A 6 -15.99 19.39 17.83
CA ILE A 6 -15.72 18.48 18.96
C ILE A 6 -15.96 19.23 20.27
N ARG A 7 -16.73 18.61 21.18
CA ARG A 7 -16.86 19.04 22.58
C ARG A 7 -16.08 18.07 23.46
N GLY A 8 -14.95 18.54 24.00
CA GLY A 8 -14.04 17.71 24.80
C GLY A 8 -14.48 17.52 26.25
N GLY A 9 -13.62 16.86 27.04
CA GLY A 9 -13.84 16.61 28.48
C GLY A 9 -14.44 15.23 28.80
N ILE A 10 -14.63 14.38 27.80
CA ILE A 10 -15.23 13.05 27.94
C ILE A 10 -14.14 11.98 27.71
N PRO A 11 -13.82 11.14 28.71
CA PRO A 11 -13.00 9.96 28.53
C PRO A 11 -13.64 8.98 27.53
N LEU A 12 -12.85 8.44 26.60
CA LEU A 12 -13.35 7.45 25.65
C LEU A 12 -13.50 6.09 26.35
N HIS A 13 -14.63 5.43 26.16
CA HIS A 13 -14.88 4.08 26.65
C HIS A 13 -15.65 3.30 25.59
N GLY A 14 -15.09 2.19 25.12
CA GLY A 14 -15.83 1.33 24.18
C GLY A 14 -14.96 0.35 23.40
N GLU A 15 -15.53 -0.14 22.32
CA GLU A 15 -14.93 -1.09 21.40
C GLU A 15 -15.20 -0.65 19.96
N LEU A 16 -14.24 -0.85 19.06
CA LEU A 16 -14.43 -0.71 17.61
C LEU A 16 -13.67 -1.79 16.85
N ARG A 17 -14.02 -1.97 15.58
CA ARG A 17 -13.32 -2.83 14.63
C ARG A 17 -12.48 -1.97 13.70
N THR A 18 -11.24 -2.37 13.44
CA THR A 18 -10.37 -1.66 12.50
C THR A 18 -10.70 -2.06 11.06
N SER A 19 -10.57 -1.10 10.16
CA SER A 19 -10.70 -1.24 8.71
C SER A 19 -9.45 -1.90 8.11
N GLY A 20 -9.52 -2.33 6.85
CA GLY A 20 -8.30 -2.72 6.13
C GLY A 20 -7.36 -1.56 5.88
N ALA A 21 -6.07 -1.86 5.75
CA ALA A 21 -5.02 -0.88 5.63
C ALA A 21 -5.12 -0.11 4.32
N LYS A 22 -5.35 1.21 4.41
CA LYS A 22 -5.39 2.09 3.23
C LYS A 22 -4.12 1.93 2.39
N ASN A 23 -2.96 1.98 3.03
CA ASN A 23 -1.67 1.95 2.34
C ASN A 23 -1.31 0.56 1.76
N ALA A 24 -2.02 -0.52 2.11
CA ALA A 24 -1.89 -1.81 1.43
C ALA A 24 -2.88 -1.97 0.28
N VAL A 25 -4.11 -1.44 0.43
CA VAL A 25 -5.12 -1.48 -0.64
C VAL A 25 -4.63 -0.80 -1.92
N LEU A 26 -3.97 0.36 -1.82
CA LEU A 26 -3.54 1.11 -3.01
C LEU A 26 -2.56 0.30 -3.89
N PRO A 27 -1.44 -0.25 -3.37
CA PRO A 27 -0.55 -1.10 -4.17
C PRO A 27 -1.21 -2.41 -4.60
N ILE A 28 -2.07 -3.02 -3.77
CA ILE A 28 -2.78 -4.25 -4.14
C ILE A 28 -3.74 -4.02 -5.31
N LEU A 29 -4.49 -2.90 -5.32
CA LEU A 29 -5.32 -2.52 -6.46
C LEU A 29 -4.48 -2.29 -7.71
N ALA A 30 -3.31 -1.65 -7.60
CA ALA A 30 -2.39 -1.51 -8.73
C ALA A 30 -1.85 -2.88 -9.21
N ALA A 31 -1.57 -3.82 -8.30
CA ALA A 31 -1.07 -5.15 -8.61
C ALA A 31 -2.08 -6.00 -9.40
N THR A 32 -3.38 -5.72 -9.30
CA THR A 32 -4.40 -6.39 -10.14
C THR A 32 -4.12 -6.25 -11.64
N LEU A 33 -3.45 -5.17 -12.05
CA LEU A 33 -3.00 -4.95 -13.43
C LEU A 33 -2.04 -6.04 -13.92
N LEU A 34 -1.45 -6.87 -13.05
CA LEU A 34 -0.58 -7.99 -13.43
C LEU A 34 -1.35 -9.27 -13.80
N ALA A 35 -2.61 -9.41 -13.37
CA ALA A 35 -3.36 -10.67 -13.42
C ALA A 35 -4.03 -10.97 -14.78
N ASP A 36 -3.89 -12.17 -15.35
CA ASP A 36 -4.57 -12.60 -16.57
C ASP A 36 -6.09 -12.89 -16.43
N GLY A 37 -6.64 -12.67 -15.24
CA GLY A 37 -8.07 -12.75 -14.96
C GLY A 37 -8.49 -11.92 -13.75
N PRO A 38 -9.78 -11.93 -13.39
CA PRO A 38 -10.33 -11.09 -12.32
C PRO A 38 -9.67 -11.33 -10.95
N VAL A 39 -9.44 -10.25 -10.22
CA VAL A 39 -8.94 -10.28 -8.84
C VAL A 39 -9.96 -9.64 -7.92
N VAL A 40 -10.33 -10.33 -6.84
CA VAL A 40 -11.27 -9.83 -5.83
C VAL A 40 -10.50 -9.43 -4.58
N ILE A 41 -10.59 -8.15 -4.21
CA ILE A 41 -9.96 -7.58 -3.03
C ILE A 41 -11.03 -7.31 -1.96
N SER A 42 -10.85 -7.89 -0.79
CA SER A 42 -11.76 -7.78 0.36
C SER A 42 -11.11 -7.05 1.54
N ASN A 43 -11.94 -6.64 2.51
CA ASN A 43 -11.55 -5.79 3.63
C ASN A 43 -11.04 -4.41 3.16
N VAL A 44 -11.68 -3.81 2.15
CA VAL A 44 -11.28 -2.51 1.62
C VAL A 44 -11.89 -1.37 2.45
N PRO A 45 -11.11 -0.40 2.94
CA PRO A 45 -11.63 0.73 3.68
C PRO A 45 -12.36 1.72 2.76
N HIS A 46 -13.45 2.30 3.22
CA HIS A 46 -14.21 3.31 2.47
C HIS A 46 -13.56 4.70 2.61
N LEU A 47 -12.56 4.99 1.79
CA LEU A 47 -11.75 6.22 1.85
C LEU A 47 -11.57 6.85 0.46
N GLN A 48 -11.36 8.17 0.42
CA GLN A 48 -11.19 8.92 -0.82
C GLN A 48 -10.04 8.40 -1.70
N ASP A 49 -8.90 8.01 -1.10
CA ASP A 49 -7.74 7.48 -1.84
C ASP A 49 -8.09 6.16 -2.58
N VAL A 50 -8.95 5.32 -1.98
CA VAL A 50 -9.46 4.10 -2.62
C VAL A 50 -10.35 4.46 -3.81
N THR A 51 -11.28 5.40 -3.62
CA THR A 51 -12.13 5.92 -4.70
C THR A 51 -11.31 6.49 -5.85
N THR A 52 -10.25 7.25 -5.56
CA THR A 52 -9.35 7.81 -6.58
C THR A 52 -8.54 6.74 -7.29
N THR A 53 -8.13 5.68 -6.59
CA THR A 53 -7.44 4.53 -7.22
C THR A 53 -8.38 3.76 -8.14
N MET A 54 -9.63 3.53 -7.73
CA MET A 54 -10.63 2.91 -8.59
C MET A 54 -10.94 3.78 -9.81
N GLU A 55 -11.06 5.10 -9.64
CA GLU A 55 -11.24 6.03 -10.76
C GLU A 55 -10.05 5.98 -11.73
N LEU A 56 -8.82 5.90 -11.21
CA LEU A 56 -7.62 5.74 -12.02
C LEU A 56 -7.67 4.47 -12.87
N LEU A 57 -7.95 3.33 -12.26
CA LEU A 57 -8.07 2.06 -12.98
C LEU A 57 -9.23 2.10 -14.00
N GLY A 58 -10.37 2.66 -13.61
CA GLY A 58 -11.52 2.84 -14.51
C GLY A 58 -11.19 3.70 -15.74
N ARG A 59 -10.40 4.78 -15.56
CA ARG A 59 -9.93 5.61 -16.69
C ARG A 59 -8.92 4.90 -17.60
N MET A 60 -8.25 3.85 -17.12
CA MET A 60 -7.42 2.97 -17.95
C MET A 60 -8.26 1.97 -18.77
N GLY A 61 -9.58 1.92 -18.55
CA GLY A 61 -10.50 0.96 -19.17
C GLY A 61 -10.66 -0.33 -18.40
N VAL A 62 -10.10 -0.44 -17.19
CA VAL A 62 -10.28 -1.61 -16.31
C VAL A 62 -11.71 -1.62 -15.78
N ASN A 63 -12.35 -2.79 -15.81
CA ASN A 63 -13.70 -2.96 -15.26
C ASN A 63 -13.61 -3.23 -13.75
N LEU A 64 -14.40 -2.50 -12.95
CA LEU A 64 -14.46 -2.66 -11.51
C LEU A 64 -15.91 -2.87 -11.06
N VAL A 65 -16.14 -3.88 -10.23
CA VAL A 65 -17.42 -4.14 -9.58
C VAL A 65 -17.23 -4.08 -8.08
N VAL A 66 -18.06 -3.28 -7.39
CA VAL A 66 -18.05 -3.18 -5.93
C VAL A 66 -19.31 -3.85 -5.38
N ASP A 67 -19.13 -4.78 -4.45
CA ASP A 67 -20.26 -5.45 -3.79
C ASP A 67 -20.76 -4.68 -2.54
N GLU A 68 -21.84 -5.18 -1.94
CA GLU A 68 -22.45 -4.57 -0.74
C GLU A 68 -21.53 -4.58 0.49
N ARG A 69 -20.45 -5.36 0.48
CA ARG A 69 -19.48 -5.51 1.58
C ARG A 69 -18.19 -4.75 1.33
N MET A 70 -18.16 -3.87 0.32
CA MET A 70 -16.96 -3.16 -0.11
C MET A 70 -15.83 -4.10 -0.57
N ASN A 71 -16.16 -5.28 -1.09
CA ASN A 71 -15.20 -6.04 -1.88
C ASN A 71 -15.16 -5.44 -3.30
N ILE A 72 -13.96 -5.39 -3.88
CA ILE A 72 -13.74 -4.85 -5.22
C ILE A 72 -13.24 -5.98 -6.10
N GLU A 73 -14.04 -6.36 -7.10
CA GLU A 73 -13.60 -7.19 -8.21
C GLU A 73 -13.01 -6.29 -9.29
N VAL A 74 -11.79 -6.61 -9.73
CA VAL A 74 -11.07 -5.88 -10.77
C VAL A 74 -10.75 -6.84 -11.91
N ASP A 75 -11.27 -6.54 -13.10
CA ASP A 75 -10.94 -7.27 -14.33
C ASP A 75 -10.00 -6.43 -15.20
N PRO A 76 -8.67 -6.69 -15.15
CA PRO A 76 -7.69 -5.97 -15.94
C PRO A 76 -7.71 -6.35 -17.42
N GLY A 77 -8.47 -7.38 -17.83
CA GLY A 77 -8.56 -7.83 -19.23
C GLY A 77 -9.21 -6.80 -20.17
N THR A 78 -9.97 -5.85 -19.63
CA THR A 78 -10.66 -4.81 -20.39
C THR A 78 -9.83 -3.54 -20.61
N ILE A 79 -8.62 -3.47 -20.05
CA ILE A 79 -7.75 -2.29 -20.14
C ILE A 79 -7.51 -1.88 -21.61
N ASN A 80 -7.54 -0.57 -21.86
CA ASN A 80 -7.34 -0.01 -23.19
C ASN A 80 -6.47 1.26 -23.21
N TYR A 81 -6.09 1.77 -22.03
CA TYR A 81 -5.19 2.92 -21.89
C TYR A 81 -4.13 2.64 -20.82
N PHE A 82 -2.85 2.77 -21.19
CA PHE A 82 -1.69 2.43 -20.35
C PHE A 82 -1.08 3.66 -19.69
N GLY A 83 -1.91 4.53 -19.11
CA GLY A 83 -1.42 5.76 -18.51
C GLY A 83 -2.21 6.27 -17.31
N ALA A 84 -1.55 7.12 -16.53
CA ALA A 84 -2.10 7.77 -15.35
C ALA A 84 -2.10 9.30 -15.55
N PRO A 85 -3.28 9.91 -15.78
CA PRO A 85 -3.38 11.31 -16.15
C PRO A 85 -3.07 12.25 -14.98
N TYR A 86 -2.51 13.41 -15.28
CA TYR A 86 -2.16 14.46 -14.31
C TYR A 86 -3.30 14.81 -13.34
N GLU A 87 -4.54 14.86 -13.83
CA GLU A 87 -5.72 15.22 -13.03
C GLU A 87 -5.94 14.30 -11.83
N LEU A 88 -5.55 13.02 -11.92
CA LEU A 88 -5.62 12.06 -10.82
C LEU A 88 -4.31 11.98 -10.03
N VAL A 89 -3.16 12.06 -10.71
CA VAL A 89 -1.87 12.00 -10.03
C VAL A 89 -1.65 13.21 -9.11
N LYS A 90 -2.16 14.39 -9.49
CA LYS A 90 -2.06 15.61 -8.66
C LYS A 90 -2.87 15.53 -7.37
N THR A 91 -3.95 14.74 -7.35
CA THR A 91 -4.80 14.56 -6.15
C THR A 91 -4.25 13.46 -5.26
N MET A 92 -3.62 12.43 -5.85
CA MET A 92 -3.08 11.30 -5.12
C MET A 92 -1.75 10.82 -5.72
N ARG A 93 -0.66 11.12 -5.01
CA ARG A 93 0.71 10.73 -5.39
C ARG A 93 0.91 9.22 -5.52
N ALA A 94 0.16 8.41 -4.76
CA ALA A 94 0.23 6.95 -4.80
C ALA A 94 -0.15 6.36 -6.17
N SER A 95 -0.78 7.16 -7.05
CA SER A 95 -1.05 6.79 -8.45
C SER A 95 0.19 6.34 -9.23
N ILE A 96 1.42 6.68 -8.79
CA ILE A 96 2.64 6.17 -9.41
C ILE A 96 2.81 4.64 -9.32
N LEU A 97 2.11 3.97 -8.40
CA LEU A 97 2.20 2.52 -8.20
C LEU A 97 1.73 1.70 -9.40
N VAL A 98 1.00 2.29 -10.35
CA VAL A 98 0.63 1.62 -11.61
C VAL A 98 1.79 1.52 -12.60
N LEU A 99 2.88 2.29 -12.42
CA LEU A 99 4.00 2.34 -13.36
C LEU A 99 4.67 0.98 -13.56
N GLY A 100 5.05 0.32 -12.46
CA GLY A 100 5.68 -0.99 -12.45
C GLY A 100 4.83 -2.08 -13.09
N PRO A 101 3.58 -2.32 -12.64
CA PRO A 101 2.74 -3.36 -13.21
C PRO A 101 2.32 -3.09 -14.66
N LEU A 102 2.09 -1.82 -15.05
CA LEU A 102 1.82 -1.50 -16.46
C LEU A 102 3.01 -1.85 -17.35
N LEU A 103 4.22 -1.43 -16.96
CA LEU A 103 5.42 -1.68 -17.72
C LEU A 103 5.76 -3.18 -17.79
N ALA A 104 5.60 -3.91 -16.68
CA ALA A 104 5.91 -5.33 -16.61
C ALA A 104 4.98 -6.19 -17.46
N ARG A 105 3.68 -5.87 -17.50
CA ARG A 105 2.70 -6.66 -18.26
C ARG A 105 2.49 -6.19 -19.70
N PHE A 106 2.41 -4.88 -19.91
CA PHE A 106 2.04 -4.30 -21.21
C PHE A 106 3.22 -3.71 -21.98
N GLY A 107 4.43 -3.71 -21.37
CA GLY A 107 5.65 -3.23 -22.00
C GLY A 107 5.71 -1.71 -22.20
N GLN A 108 4.72 -0.97 -21.71
CA GLN A 108 4.65 0.48 -21.80
C GLN A 108 3.84 1.09 -20.66
N ALA A 109 4.18 2.32 -20.29
CA ALA A 109 3.41 3.12 -19.34
C ALA A 109 3.64 4.62 -19.55
N GLU A 110 2.60 5.42 -19.36
CA GLU A 110 2.66 6.89 -19.35
C GLU A 110 2.07 7.43 -18.05
N VAL A 111 2.92 7.82 -17.09
CA VAL A 111 2.47 8.20 -15.74
C VAL A 111 2.87 9.63 -15.44
N SER A 112 1.92 10.49 -15.09
CA SER A 112 2.25 11.88 -14.72
C SER A 112 3.21 11.92 -13.54
N LEU A 113 4.20 12.82 -13.58
CA LEU A 113 5.18 12.97 -12.51
C LEU A 113 4.49 13.62 -11.29
N PRO A 114 4.52 12.98 -10.11
CA PRO A 114 3.94 13.61 -8.93
C PRO A 114 4.67 14.91 -8.57
N GLY A 115 3.91 15.97 -8.36
CA GLY A 115 4.44 17.27 -7.93
C GLY A 115 4.91 17.32 -6.48
N GLY A 116 5.06 18.55 -5.97
CA GLY A 116 5.41 18.80 -4.57
C GLY A 116 4.34 18.32 -3.58
N CYS A 117 4.76 17.91 -2.39
CA CYS A 117 3.87 17.53 -1.30
C CYS A 117 4.14 18.44 -0.09
N ALA A 118 3.08 18.93 0.56
CA ALA A 118 3.20 19.82 1.71
C ALA A 118 3.91 19.18 2.93
N ILE A 119 3.98 17.84 2.99
CA ILE A 119 4.67 17.11 4.05
C ILE A 119 6.20 17.21 3.89
N GLY A 120 6.70 17.34 2.67
CA GLY A 120 8.14 17.43 2.40
C GLY A 120 8.54 16.91 1.02
N SER A 121 9.85 16.95 0.75
CA SER A 121 10.43 16.41 -0.48
C SER A 121 10.26 14.90 -0.52
N ARG A 122 9.63 14.42 -1.57
CA ARG A 122 9.48 12.99 -1.88
C ARG A 122 9.84 12.90 -3.36
N PRO A 123 11.04 12.46 -3.75
CA PRO A 123 11.36 12.22 -5.15
C PRO A 123 10.90 10.82 -5.57
N VAL A 124 10.78 10.58 -6.89
CA VAL A 124 10.47 9.25 -7.45
C VAL A 124 11.65 8.66 -8.22
N ASN A 125 12.84 9.24 -8.05
CA ASN A 125 14.07 8.85 -8.73
C ASN A 125 14.40 7.36 -8.56
N LEU A 126 14.16 6.79 -7.37
CA LEU A 126 14.43 5.36 -7.12
C LEU A 126 13.48 4.42 -7.89
N HIS A 127 12.24 4.84 -8.16
CA HIS A 127 11.33 4.09 -9.02
C HIS A 127 11.88 4.02 -10.45
N ILE A 128 12.26 5.19 -10.98
CA ILE A 128 12.76 5.33 -12.35
C ILE A 128 14.08 4.58 -12.50
N LYS A 129 15.04 4.83 -11.61
CA LYS A 129 16.35 4.17 -11.63
C LYS A 129 16.21 2.65 -11.59
N GLY A 130 15.40 2.10 -10.68
CA GLY A 130 15.24 0.66 -10.58
C GLY A 130 14.64 0.03 -11.84
N LEU A 131 13.64 0.67 -12.45
CA LEU A 131 13.06 0.18 -13.71
C LEU A 131 14.05 0.30 -14.89
N THR A 132 14.85 1.36 -14.94
CA THR A 132 15.94 1.51 -15.92
C THR A 132 17.00 0.42 -15.74
N ASP A 133 17.40 0.12 -14.51
CA ASP A 133 18.35 -0.96 -14.19
C ASP A 133 17.79 -2.35 -14.58
N MET A 134 16.46 -2.51 -14.58
CA MET A 134 15.75 -3.68 -15.12
C MET A 134 15.60 -3.68 -16.65
N GLY A 135 16.18 -2.70 -17.34
CA GLY A 135 16.22 -2.62 -18.81
C GLY A 135 15.09 -1.83 -19.47
N ALA A 136 14.39 -0.96 -18.72
CA ALA A 136 13.40 -0.06 -19.29
C ALA A 136 14.01 1.21 -19.90
N ASP A 137 13.52 1.59 -21.07
CA ASP A 137 13.77 2.91 -21.66
C ASP A 137 12.79 3.91 -21.06
N ILE A 138 13.29 4.87 -20.27
CA ILE A 138 12.46 5.87 -19.58
C ILE A 138 12.91 7.29 -19.94
N TRP A 139 11.97 8.14 -20.32
CA TRP A 139 12.21 9.57 -20.56
C TRP A 139 11.08 10.42 -19.98
N MET A 140 11.35 11.70 -19.81
CA MET A 140 10.37 12.66 -19.30
C MET A 140 10.00 13.64 -20.41
N GLU A 141 8.70 13.81 -20.63
CA GLU A 141 8.18 14.74 -21.63
C GLU A 141 6.86 15.33 -21.13
N ASN A 142 6.71 16.65 -21.19
CA ASN A 142 5.50 17.39 -20.79
C ASN A 142 4.98 17.07 -19.36
N GLY A 143 5.88 16.75 -18.43
CA GLY A 143 5.51 16.40 -17.05
C GLY A 143 5.01 14.96 -16.85
N TYR A 144 5.23 14.09 -17.85
CA TYR A 144 4.96 12.66 -17.79
C TYR A 144 6.24 11.84 -17.80
N ILE A 145 6.21 10.73 -17.08
CA ILE A 145 7.16 9.63 -17.17
C ILE A 145 6.66 8.71 -18.29
N HIS A 146 7.42 8.62 -19.37
CA HIS A 146 7.20 7.66 -20.44
C HIS A 146 8.16 6.50 -20.26
N ALA A 147 7.65 5.28 -20.21
CA ALA A 147 8.44 4.08 -20.03
C ALA A 147 8.09 3.01 -21.07
N ARG A 148 9.11 2.35 -21.61
CA ARG A 148 8.96 1.20 -22.52
C ARG A 148 9.94 0.09 -22.20
N ALA A 149 9.51 -1.15 -22.35
CA ALA A 149 10.34 -2.33 -22.26
C ALA A 149 9.71 -3.47 -23.08
N LYS A 150 10.53 -4.24 -23.81
CA LYS A 150 10.02 -5.47 -24.45
C LYS A 150 9.66 -6.52 -23.39
N ARG A 151 10.59 -6.74 -22.47
CA ARG A 151 10.44 -7.53 -21.26
C ARG A 151 11.50 -7.02 -20.28
N LEU A 152 11.08 -6.73 -19.05
CA LEU A 152 12.01 -6.36 -18.00
C LEU A 152 12.92 -7.54 -17.65
N LYS A 153 14.13 -7.27 -17.17
CA LYS A 153 15.10 -8.27 -16.75
C LYS A 153 15.33 -8.19 -15.25
N GLY A 154 15.41 -9.36 -14.62
CA GLY A 154 15.83 -9.47 -13.24
C GLY A 154 17.25 -8.96 -13.06
N THR A 155 17.46 -8.22 -11.98
CA THR A 155 18.74 -7.61 -11.65
C THR A 155 18.88 -7.40 -10.14
N ARG A 156 20.07 -7.01 -9.69
CA ARG A 156 20.30 -6.61 -8.30
C ARG A 156 20.13 -5.10 -8.17
N LEU A 157 19.16 -4.68 -7.36
CA LEU A 157 18.81 -3.29 -7.07
C LEU A 157 19.21 -2.96 -5.64
N VAL A 158 20.16 -2.05 -5.47
CA VAL A 158 20.57 -1.55 -4.16
C VAL A 158 19.91 -0.19 -3.93
N MET A 159 19.03 -0.10 -2.94
CA MET A 159 18.27 1.12 -2.68
C MET A 159 19.06 2.06 -1.76
N ASP A 160 19.43 3.25 -2.26
CA ASP A 160 20.17 4.25 -1.47
C ASP A 160 19.40 4.74 -0.24
N LEU A 161 18.06 4.70 -0.32
CA LEU A 161 17.13 5.09 0.74
C LEU A 161 16.00 4.06 0.80
N VAL A 162 15.52 3.79 2.02
CA VAL A 162 14.31 2.99 2.21
C VAL A 162 13.12 3.77 1.64
N THR A 163 12.40 3.15 0.70
CA THR A 163 11.21 3.73 0.08
C THR A 163 10.12 2.68 -0.05
N VAL A 164 8.99 2.91 0.63
CA VAL A 164 7.84 1.98 0.63
C VAL A 164 7.32 1.80 -0.79
N THR A 165 6.83 2.87 -1.41
CA THR A 165 6.26 2.80 -2.76
C THR A 165 7.29 2.45 -3.83
N GLY A 166 8.57 2.78 -3.63
CA GLY A 166 9.63 2.37 -4.54
C GLY A 166 9.84 0.87 -4.50
N THR A 167 9.87 0.29 -3.30
CA THR A 167 9.96 -1.17 -3.09
C THR A 167 8.76 -1.87 -3.69
N GLU A 168 7.53 -1.41 -3.43
CA GLU A 168 6.29 -1.98 -3.96
C GLU A 168 6.27 -1.97 -5.50
N ASN A 169 6.62 -0.84 -6.11
CA ASN A 169 6.59 -0.67 -7.55
C ASN A 169 7.60 -1.58 -8.26
N LEU A 170 8.82 -1.68 -7.71
CA LEU A 170 9.87 -2.55 -8.26
C LEU A 170 9.57 -4.03 -8.00
N MET A 171 8.98 -4.38 -6.85
CA MET A 171 8.53 -5.73 -6.55
C MET A 171 7.45 -6.18 -7.55
N MET A 172 6.42 -5.36 -7.79
CA MET A 172 5.39 -5.63 -8.81
C MET A 172 6.01 -5.81 -10.19
N ALA A 173 6.94 -4.93 -10.58
CA ALA A 173 7.59 -5.01 -11.89
C ALA A 173 8.43 -6.28 -12.07
N ALA A 174 9.11 -6.71 -11.00
CA ALA A 174 9.95 -7.90 -11.00
C ALA A 174 9.17 -9.21 -11.16
N THR A 175 7.88 -9.25 -10.80
CA THR A 175 7.08 -10.48 -10.86
C THR A 175 6.94 -11.07 -12.26
N LEU A 176 6.97 -10.25 -13.32
CA LEU A 176 6.89 -10.71 -14.72
C LEU A 176 8.21 -10.51 -15.51
N ALA A 177 9.27 -10.09 -14.82
CA ALA A 177 10.58 -9.91 -15.44
C ALA A 177 11.21 -11.26 -15.83
N GLU A 178 12.18 -11.25 -16.75
CA GLU A 178 12.99 -12.43 -17.06
C GLU A 178 14.10 -12.60 -16.01
N GLY A 179 14.07 -13.70 -15.25
CA GLY A 179 15.09 -14.03 -14.26
C GLY A 179 14.77 -13.54 -12.84
N THR A 180 15.81 -13.43 -12.01
CA THR A 180 15.67 -13.09 -10.58
C THR A 180 16.02 -11.64 -10.32
N THR A 181 15.16 -10.93 -9.59
CA THR A 181 15.44 -9.61 -9.05
C THR A 181 15.72 -9.70 -7.56
N ILE A 182 16.77 -9.01 -7.11
CA ILE A 182 17.10 -8.87 -5.69
C ILE A 182 17.02 -7.39 -5.35
N ILE A 183 16.16 -7.00 -4.40
CA ILE A 183 16.05 -5.63 -3.90
C ILE A 183 16.66 -5.58 -2.51
N GLU A 184 17.78 -4.90 -2.36
CA GLU A 184 18.49 -4.71 -1.09
C GLU A 184 18.16 -3.34 -0.49
N ASN A 185 18.17 -3.27 0.84
CA ASN A 185 17.67 -2.13 1.62
C ASN A 185 16.19 -1.83 1.30
N ALA A 186 15.41 -2.91 1.14
CA ALA A 186 13.98 -2.86 0.87
C ALA A 186 13.19 -2.31 2.06
N ALA A 187 12.02 -1.73 1.77
CA ALA A 187 11.03 -1.39 2.78
C ALA A 187 10.50 -2.64 3.50
N ARG A 188 10.29 -2.52 4.81
CA ARG A 188 9.92 -3.63 5.72
C ARG A 188 8.53 -3.46 6.32
N GLU A 189 7.82 -2.44 5.86
CA GLU A 189 6.50 -2.08 6.31
C GLU A 189 5.51 -3.25 6.07
N PRO A 190 4.56 -3.47 6.99
CA PRO A 190 3.55 -4.52 6.86
C PRO A 190 2.78 -4.49 5.53
N GLU A 191 2.60 -3.29 4.95
CA GLU A 191 1.96 -3.13 3.65
C GLU A 191 2.76 -3.73 2.48
N VAL A 192 4.10 -3.73 2.57
CA VAL A 192 4.99 -4.37 1.60
C VAL A 192 4.91 -5.89 1.70
N VAL A 193 4.74 -6.41 2.92
CA VAL A 193 4.51 -7.84 3.17
C VAL A 193 3.16 -8.27 2.60
N ASP A 194 2.10 -7.50 2.86
CA ASP A 194 0.74 -7.79 2.37
C ASP A 194 0.67 -7.77 0.82
N LEU A 195 1.39 -6.85 0.18
CA LEU A 195 1.54 -6.86 -1.27
C LEU A 195 2.24 -8.14 -1.77
N ALA A 196 3.33 -8.56 -1.12
CA ALA A 196 4.04 -9.79 -1.50
C ALA A 196 3.15 -11.03 -1.34
N GLU A 197 2.37 -11.11 -0.25
CA GLU A 197 1.40 -12.17 -0.02
C GLU A 197 0.28 -12.18 -1.08
N CYS A 198 -0.21 -11.01 -1.48
CA CYS A 198 -1.17 -10.87 -2.58
C CYS A 198 -0.59 -11.37 -3.91
N LEU A 199 0.62 -10.91 -4.27
CA LEU A 199 1.30 -11.34 -5.49
C LEU A 199 1.55 -12.85 -5.51
N ASN A 200 1.97 -13.44 -4.38
CA ASN A 200 2.16 -14.88 -4.25
C ASN A 200 0.83 -15.66 -4.38
N THR A 201 -0.28 -15.11 -3.86
CA THR A 201 -1.63 -15.68 -4.05
C THR A 201 -2.00 -15.73 -5.55
N MET A 202 -1.59 -14.70 -6.31
CA MET A 202 -1.71 -14.61 -7.77
C MET A 202 -0.70 -15.50 -8.53
N GLY A 203 0.21 -16.20 -7.85
CA GLY A 203 1.18 -17.12 -8.46
C GLY A 203 2.59 -16.56 -8.65
N ALA A 204 2.91 -15.39 -8.07
CA ALA A 204 4.27 -14.87 -8.07
C ALA A 204 5.20 -15.70 -7.16
N ARG A 205 6.50 -15.42 -7.27
CA ARG A 205 7.54 -16.01 -6.41
C ARG A 205 8.31 -14.90 -5.70
N VAL A 206 7.69 -14.31 -4.69
CA VAL A 206 8.26 -13.25 -3.86
C VAL A 206 8.64 -13.83 -2.50
N SER A 207 9.89 -13.63 -2.08
CA SER A 207 10.40 -14.06 -0.77
C SER A 207 11.23 -12.96 -0.11
N GLY A 208 11.39 -13.05 1.22
CA GLY A 208 12.15 -12.07 2.00
C GLY A 208 11.39 -10.80 2.39
N ALA A 209 10.07 -10.72 2.12
CA ALA A 209 9.27 -9.56 2.50
C ALA A 209 9.23 -9.38 4.02
N GLY A 210 9.38 -8.13 4.49
CA GLY A 210 9.58 -7.81 5.90
C GLY A 210 11.05 -7.84 6.34
N THR A 211 11.96 -8.28 5.49
CA THR A 211 13.42 -8.18 5.69
C THR A 211 14.02 -7.07 4.82
N ASP A 212 15.31 -6.78 4.98
CA ASP A 212 16.01 -5.79 4.17
C ASP A 212 16.30 -6.27 2.74
N THR A 213 16.06 -7.55 2.44
CA THR A 213 16.40 -8.18 1.17
C THR A 213 15.19 -8.93 0.61
N LEU A 214 14.64 -8.41 -0.50
CA LEU A 214 13.59 -9.09 -1.27
C LEU A 214 14.20 -9.87 -2.43
N ILE A 215 13.72 -11.09 -2.65
CA ILE A 215 14.09 -11.92 -3.80
C ILE A 215 12.82 -12.26 -4.56
N ILE A 216 12.79 -11.89 -5.83
CA ILE A 216 11.66 -12.10 -6.73
C ILE A 216 12.14 -12.91 -7.93
N GLU A 217 11.63 -14.12 -8.09
CA GLU A 217 11.79 -14.89 -9.33
C GLU A 217 10.65 -14.55 -10.27
N GLY A 218 10.97 -13.97 -11.44
CA GLY A 218 9.96 -13.62 -12.43
C GLY A 218 9.28 -14.85 -13.02
N VAL A 219 7.98 -14.72 -13.28
CA VAL A 219 7.11 -15.75 -13.88
C VAL A 219 6.52 -15.25 -15.20
N GLU A 220 5.96 -16.15 -16.01
CA GLU A 220 5.36 -15.76 -17.29
C GLU A 220 4.02 -15.04 -17.13
N THR A 221 3.18 -15.51 -16.21
CA THR A 221 1.86 -14.93 -15.96
C THR A 221 1.51 -14.98 -14.47
N LEU A 222 0.64 -14.05 -14.06
CA LEU A 222 -0.04 -14.09 -12.77
C LEU A 222 -1.53 -14.29 -13.03
N ARG A 223 -2.19 -15.07 -12.18
CA ARG A 223 -3.61 -15.41 -12.31
C ARG A 223 -4.50 -14.53 -11.46
N GLY A 224 -5.79 -14.52 -11.79
CA GLY A 224 -6.84 -14.02 -10.91
C GLY A 224 -6.82 -14.70 -9.53
N ALA A 225 -7.22 -13.97 -8.50
CA ALA A 225 -7.19 -14.43 -7.11
C ALA A 225 -8.23 -13.72 -6.23
N HIS A 226 -8.51 -14.28 -5.06
CA HIS A 226 -9.23 -13.58 -3.98
C HIS A 226 -8.24 -13.27 -2.85
N TYR A 227 -8.16 -12.01 -2.45
CA TYR A 227 -7.23 -11.56 -1.41
C TYR A 227 -7.94 -10.68 -0.38
N ARG A 228 -7.53 -10.79 0.90
CA ARG A 228 -8.06 -9.99 1.99
C ARG A 228 -6.96 -9.13 2.57
N VAL A 229 -7.12 -7.82 2.48
CA VAL A 229 -6.15 -6.82 2.93
C VAL A 229 -5.95 -6.93 4.45
N LEU A 230 -4.70 -6.76 4.90
CA LEU A 230 -4.35 -6.67 6.32
C LEU A 230 -5.07 -5.50 7.04
N PRO A 231 -5.17 -5.51 8.38
CA PRO A 231 -5.77 -4.42 9.14
C PRO A 231 -4.91 -3.14 9.17
N ASP A 232 -5.56 -1.98 9.30
CA ASP A 232 -4.88 -0.68 9.33
C ASP A 232 -4.22 -0.39 10.69
N ARG A 233 -2.90 -0.54 10.73
CA ARG A 233 -2.07 -0.24 11.91
C ARG A 233 -2.10 1.24 12.31
N ILE A 234 -2.30 2.16 11.36
CA ILE A 234 -2.33 3.60 11.63
C ILE A 234 -3.67 4.00 12.23
N GLU A 235 -4.77 3.46 11.70
CA GLU A 235 -6.10 3.61 12.29
C GLU A 235 -6.15 3.03 13.71
N THR A 236 -5.63 1.80 13.90
CA THR A 236 -5.51 1.15 15.22
C THR A 236 -4.75 2.06 16.19
N GLY A 237 -3.54 2.49 15.82
CA GLY A 237 -2.73 3.38 16.66
C GLY A 237 -3.42 4.71 16.96
N THR A 238 -4.14 5.28 16.00
CA THR A 238 -4.87 6.56 16.18
C THR A 238 -5.94 6.44 17.27
N TYR A 239 -6.72 5.37 17.26
CA TYR A 239 -7.76 5.17 18.28
C TYR A 239 -7.19 4.80 19.66
N LEU A 240 -6.09 4.04 19.70
CA LEU A 240 -5.37 3.78 20.95
C LEU A 240 -4.85 5.08 21.58
N VAL A 241 -4.23 5.96 20.77
CA VAL A 241 -3.79 7.29 21.22
C VAL A 241 -4.98 8.14 21.67
N ALA A 242 -6.10 8.13 20.95
CA ALA A 242 -7.30 8.87 21.33
C ALA A 242 -7.83 8.45 22.71
N ALA A 243 -7.86 7.14 23.01
CA ALA A 243 -8.22 6.65 24.34
C ALA A 243 -7.18 7.07 25.40
N ALA A 244 -5.89 6.99 25.06
CA ALA A 244 -4.81 7.37 25.96
C ALA A 244 -4.89 8.86 26.38
N ILE A 245 -5.02 9.79 25.42
CA ILE A 245 -5.04 11.23 25.72
C ILE A 245 -6.29 11.68 26.50
N THR A 246 -7.38 10.90 26.42
CA THR A 246 -8.62 11.16 27.16
C THR A 246 -8.64 10.49 28.53
N GLY A 247 -7.62 9.70 28.89
CA GLY A 247 -7.56 8.93 30.14
C GLY A 247 -8.58 7.79 30.18
N GLY A 248 -9.08 7.38 29.02
CA GLY A 248 -10.14 6.39 28.86
C GLY A 248 -9.61 4.96 28.66
N ARG A 249 -10.47 4.11 28.10
CA ARG A 249 -10.17 2.74 27.71
C ARG A 249 -10.81 2.38 26.37
N ILE A 250 -10.12 1.57 25.58
CA ILE A 250 -10.66 1.12 24.30
C ILE A 250 -10.19 -0.28 23.95
N LYS A 251 -11.07 -1.07 23.33
CA LYS A 251 -10.72 -2.33 22.67
C LYS A 251 -10.85 -2.19 21.16
N ILE A 252 -9.77 -2.42 20.44
CA ILE A 252 -9.73 -2.45 18.99
C ILE A 252 -9.72 -3.92 18.55
N LYS A 253 -10.73 -4.34 17.80
CA LYS A 253 -10.87 -5.68 17.21
C LYS A 253 -10.50 -5.67 15.72
N ASP A 254 -10.33 -6.88 15.17
CA ASP A 254 -9.95 -7.14 13.78
C ASP A 254 -8.63 -6.44 13.41
N THR A 255 -7.70 -6.34 14.36
CA THR A 255 -6.38 -5.74 14.17
C THR A 255 -5.28 -6.76 14.46
N ARG A 256 -4.02 -6.37 14.31
CA ARG A 256 -2.86 -7.23 14.54
C ARG A 256 -1.85 -6.50 15.42
N PRO A 257 -1.53 -6.94 16.65
CA PRO A 257 -0.60 -6.23 17.52
C PRO A 257 0.83 -6.15 16.97
N ASP A 258 1.27 -7.19 16.24
CA ASP A 258 2.63 -7.35 15.72
C ASP A 258 3.02 -6.31 14.66
N ILE A 259 2.03 -5.70 14.00
CA ILE A 259 2.28 -4.69 12.96
C ILE A 259 2.38 -3.25 13.50
N LEU A 260 2.30 -3.05 14.82
CA LEU A 260 2.42 -1.73 15.48
C LEU A 260 3.15 -1.75 16.83
N GLU A 261 4.04 -2.71 17.06
CA GLU A 261 4.75 -2.89 18.34
C GLU A 261 5.39 -1.59 18.88
N ALA A 262 6.03 -0.80 18.01
CA ALA A 262 6.65 0.47 18.39
C ALA A 262 5.65 1.48 18.97
N ILE A 263 4.41 1.50 18.47
CA ILE A 263 3.34 2.36 18.98
C ILE A 263 2.87 1.84 20.35
N LEU A 264 2.69 0.52 20.49
CA LEU A 264 2.26 -0.09 21.75
C LEU A 264 3.27 0.17 22.86
N LEU A 265 4.56 -0.06 22.61
CA LEU A 265 5.64 0.23 23.56
C LEU A 265 5.64 1.69 24.02
N LYS A 266 5.43 2.64 23.10
CA LYS A 266 5.39 4.07 23.45
C LYS A 266 4.16 4.44 24.27
N LEU A 267 3.03 3.77 24.07
CA LEU A 267 1.84 3.96 24.88
C LEU A 267 2.02 3.37 26.30
N GLU A 268 2.69 2.22 26.42
CA GLU A 268 3.08 1.65 27.71
C GLU A 268 4.07 2.55 28.46
N ASP A 269 5.09 3.08 27.78
CA ASP A 269 6.03 4.07 28.34
C ASP A 269 5.25 5.29 28.88
N ALA A 270 4.21 5.72 28.16
CA ALA A 270 3.33 6.81 28.55
C ALA A 270 2.36 6.45 29.70
N GLY A 271 2.35 5.20 30.17
CA GLY A 271 1.60 4.73 31.33
C GLY A 271 0.27 4.05 31.03
N ALA A 272 0.01 3.70 29.76
CA ALA A 272 -1.13 2.88 29.40
C ALA A 272 -0.95 1.42 29.85
N GLN A 273 -2.04 0.77 30.26
CA GLN A 273 -2.08 -0.69 30.40
C GLN A 273 -2.57 -1.28 29.08
N ILE A 274 -1.77 -2.15 28.47
CA ILE A 274 -2.11 -2.77 27.19
C ILE A 274 -2.25 -4.28 27.39
N ASN A 275 -3.35 -4.83 26.89
CA ASN A 275 -3.56 -6.27 26.75
C ASN A 275 -3.72 -6.59 25.25
N ILE A 276 -3.09 -7.66 24.80
CA ILE A 276 -3.11 -8.09 23.40
C ILE A 276 -3.69 -9.48 23.28
N GLY A 277 -4.44 -9.72 22.20
CA GLY A 277 -4.85 -11.04 21.76
C GLY A 277 -4.38 -11.32 20.34
N LEU A 278 -4.93 -12.37 19.72
CA LEU A 278 -4.57 -12.74 18.35
C LEU A 278 -4.96 -11.68 17.33
N ASP A 279 -6.16 -11.13 17.47
CA ASP A 279 -6.80 -10.21 16.51
C ASP A 279 -7.36 -8.94 17.18
N TRP A 280 -6.86 -8.60 18.37
CA TRP A 280 -7.32 -7.43 19.12
C TRP A 280 -6.25 -6.83 20.03
N VAL A 281 -6.40 -5.53 20.31
CA VAL A 281 -5.61 -4.77 21.29
C VAL A 281 -6.57 -4.02 22.21
N GLU A 282 -6.34 -4.10 23.52
CA GLU A 282 -7.09 -3.35 24.53
C GLU A 282 -6.14 -2.43 25.31
N LEU A 283 -6.53 -1.16 25.45
CA LEU A 283 -5.78 -0.15 26.16
C LEU A 283 -6.65 0.46 27.27
N ASP A 284 -6.12 0.59 28.48
CA ASP A 284 -6.77 1.30 29.59
C ASP A 284 -5.77 2.22 30.32
N MET A 285 -6.14 3.49 30.48
CA MET A 285 -5.35 4.47 31.24
C MET A 285 -5.71 4.51 32.74
N ASN A 286 -6.78 3.82 33.16
CA ASN A 286 -7.32 3.85 34.52
C ASN A 286 -7.57 5.26 35.04
N GLY A 287 -8.08 6.15 34.18
CA GLY A 287 -8.33 7.56 34.51
C GLY A 287 -7.07 8.43 34.64
N LYS A 288 -5.87 7.89 34.40
CA LYS A 288 -4.61 8.65 34.45
C LYS A 288 -4.36 9.35 33.12
N ARG A 289 -3.64 10.46 33.16
CA ARG A 289 -3.13 11.11 31.95
C ARG A 289 -1.83 10.46 31.47
N PRO A 290 -1.54 10.48 30.15
CA PRO A 290 -0.24 10.06 29.63
C PRO A 290 0.90 10.83 30.31
N LYS A 291 2.00 10.12 30.60
CA LYS A 291 3.23 10.72 31.13
C LYS A 291 4.02 11.38 30.00
N ALA A 292 4.73 12.47 30.33
CA ALA A 292 5.76 13.00 29.45
C ALA A 292 6.94 12.02 29.44
N LEU A 293 7.47 11.73 28.25
CA LEU A 293 8.66 10.91 28.03
C LEU A 293 9.92 11.79 28.01
#